data_AF-A0A4S8S7Q8-F1
#
_entry.id   AF-A0A4S8S7Q8-F1
#
_cell.length_a   1.000
_cell.length_b   1.000
_cell.length_c   1.000
_cell.angle_alpha   90.00
_cell.angle_beta   90.00
_cell.angle_gamma   90.00
#
_symmetry.space_group_name_H-M   'P 1'
#
loop_
_entity.id
_entity.type
_entity.pdbx_description
1 polymer ?
#
loop_
_entity_poly.entity_id
_entity_poly.type
_entity_poly.pdbx_seq_one_letter_code
_entity_poly.pdbx_strand_id
1 'polypeptide(L)'
;ISLQLLITHLLASTSHTATLIDATGNLDVLKLYRSIITRLSNSNHDHEANVKLATSTLDRVKIMRVFDFEGVVEGLNELIDDLEGRNVPKNTIGDSQEEAEDEMLDVGSEEKVEEEKKEQAGMVLINNLSQVLGLHLKNNYAQGQATLTTLVRRLRNTAKEHNLCIILLSWSVTYGSDQERVSIFESIKARPGLGKSLGYLVDTQLLIDAIPRTAKGKGAASDMVNVIEVIYSGGNHQAGKFGVFDITVDGEIKPM
;
A
#
# COMPACT_ATOMS: atom_id res chain seq x y z
N ILE A 1 -5.95 -0.14 8.24
CA ILE A 1 -5.18 1.05 7.79
C ILE A 1 -4.92 1.02 6.29
N SER A 2 -4.33 -0.03 5.72
CA SER A 2 -4.10 -0.16 4.27
C SER A 2 -5.33 0.17 3.40
N LEU A 3 -6.47 -0.47 3.67
CA LEU A 3 -7.73 -0.20 2.97
C LEU A 3 -8.19 1.25 3.11
N GLN A 4 -8.03 1.85 4.30
CA GLN A 4 -8.46 3.23 4.55
C GLN A 4 -7.58 4.26 3.81
N LEU A 5 -6.27 4.00 3.69
CA LEU A 5 -5.37 4.80 2.87
C LEU A 5 -5.78 4.74 1.40
N LEU A 6 -6.06 3.53 0.90
CA LEU A 6 -6.50 3.30 -0.48
C LEU A 6 -7.83 4.02 -0.77
N ILE A 7 -8.84 3.86 0.09
CA ILE A 7 -10.15 4.50 -0.05
C ILE A 7 -10.02 6.02 -0.03
N THR A 8 -9.24 6.57 0.91
CA THR A 8 -9.04 8.02 1.02
C THR A 8 -8.41 8.58 -0.25
N HIS A 9 -7.40 7.91 -0.81
CA HIS A 9 -6.75 8.32 -2.06
C HIS A 9 -7.71 8.27 -3.25
N LEU A 10 -8.43 7.17 -3.42
CA LEU A 10 -9.33 6.95 -4.55
C LEU A 10 -10.56 7.88 -4.54
N LEU A 11 -11.04 8.26 -3.36
CA LEU A 11 -12.17 9.17 -3.21
C LEU A 11 -11.77 10.65 -3.24
N ALA A 12 -10.47 10.97 -3.11
CA ALA A 12 -9.99 12.36 -3.22
C ALA A 12 -10.14 12.93 -4.64
N SER A 13 -10.06 12.08 -5.66
CA SER A 13 -10.29 12.46 -7.06
C SER A 13 -10.73 11.25 -7.90
N THR A 14 -11.59 11.49 -8.89
CA THR A 14 -11.99 10.47 -9.87
C THR A 14 -10.88 10.12 -10.86
N SER A 15 -9.84 10.95 -10.98
CA SER A 15 -8.68 10.65 -11.82
C SER A 15 -7.66 9.75 -11.13
N HIS A 16 -7.63 9.67 -9.79
CA HIS A 16 -6.61 8.93 -9.07
C HIS A 16 -6.68 7.43 -9.36
N THR A 17 -5.54 6.78 -9.52
CA THR A 17 -5.43 5.33 -9.67
C THR A 17 -4.61 4.74 -8.55
N ALA A 18 -4.78 3.43 -8.33
CA ALA A 18 -3.99 2.71 -7.35
C ALA A 18 -3.58 1.33 -7.84
N THR A 19 -2.34 0.94 -7.53
CA THR A 19 -1.82 -0.41 -7.77
C THR A 19 -1.48 -1.05 -6.44
N LEU A 20 -2.04 -2.21 -6.16
CA LEU A 20 -1.78 -3.00 -4.98
C LEU A 20 -0.99 -4.26 -5.35
N ILE A 21 0.22 -4.38 -4.83
CA ILE A 21 1.05 -5.58 -4.93
C ILE A 21 0.90 -6.35 -3.61
N ASP A 22 0.12 -7.42 -3.61
CA ASP A 22 -0.23 -8.22 -2.44
C ASP A 22 0.56 -9.54 -2.39
N ALA A 23 1.56 -9.58 -1.51
CA ALA A 23 2.32 -10.75 -1.13
C ALA A 23 1.63 -11.63 -0.06
N THR A 24 0.62 -11.09 0.64
CA THR A 24 -0.07 -11.82 1.72
C THR A 24 -1.29 -12.58 1.24
N GLY A 25 -1.86 -12.18 0.10
CA GLY A 25 -3.07 -12.76 -0.48
C GLY A 25 -4.31 -12.58 0.39
N ASN A 26 -4.32 -11.57 1.27
CA ASN A 26 -5.37 -11.35 2.26
C ASN A 26 -6.29 -10.16 1.92
N LEU A 27 -6.13 -9.57 0.75
CA LEU A 27 -7.01 -8.50 0.30
C LEU A 27 -8.44 -9.00 0.13
N ASP A 28 -9.36 -8.35 0.84
CA ASP A 28 -10.80 -8.56 0.68
C ASP A 28 -11.40 -7.43 -0.16
N VAL A 29 -11.63 -7.71 -1.45
CA VAL A 29 -12.22 -6.77 -2.41
C VAL A 29 -13.66 -6.42 -2.04
N LEU A 30 -14.41 -7.36 -1.46
CA LEU A 30 -15.78 -7.10 -1.00
C LEU A 30 -15.78 -6.14 0.19
N LYS A 31 -14.83 -6.29 1.11
CA LYS A 31 -14.65 -5.35 2.21
C LYS A 31 -14.23 -3.97 1.71
N LEU A 32 -13.36 -3.89 0.69
CA LEU A 32 -13.02 -2.63 0.03
C LEU A 32 -14.27 -1.96 -0.56
N TYR A 33 -15.03 -2.69 -1.37
CA TYR A 33 -16.29 -2.20 -1.97
C TYR A 33 -17.28 -1.68 -0.93
N ARG A 34 -17.57 -2.49 0.09
CA ARG A 34 -18.49 -2.12 1.18
C ARG A 34 -18.01 -0.87 1.91
N SER A 35 -16.71 -0.78 2.18
CA SER A 35 -16.13 0.39 2.86
C SER A 35 -16.22 1.66 2.01
N ILE A 36 -16.07 1.57 0.69
CA ILE A 36 -16.29 2.68 -0.24
C ILE A 36 -17.76 3.14 -0.18
N ILE A 37 -18.72 2.21 -0.28
CA ILE A 37 -20.15 2.54 -0.18
C ILE A 37 -20.48 3.22 1.15
N THR A 38 -20.00 2.67 2.28
CA THR A 38 -20.22 3.28 3.60
C THR A 38 -19.70 4.71 3.64
N ARG A 39 -18.50 4.95 3.10
CA ARG A 39 -17.89 6.28 3.07
C ARG A 39 -18.66 7.27 2.19
N LEU A 40 -19.15 6.82 1.03
CA LEU A 40 -19.98 7.62 0.13
C LEU A 40 -21.36 7.93 0.75
N SER A 41 -21.94 6.95 1.44
CA SER A 41 -23.27 7.06 2.08
C SER A 41 -23.31 8.09 3.22
N ASN A 42 -22.16 8.37 3.83
CA ASN A 42 -22.02 9.43 4.83
C ASN A 42 -22.11 10.84 4.22
N SER A 43 -21.87 10.98 2.91
CA SER A 43 -21.87 12.26 2.20
C SER A 43 -23.08 12.42 1.26
N ASN A 44 -23.60 11.32 0.71
CA ASN A 44 -24.72 11.29 -0.21
C ASN A 44 -25.66 10.12 0.11
N HIS A 45 -26.96 10.38 0.25
CA HIS A 45 -27.96 9.34 0.58
C HIS A 45 -28.54 8.60 -0.64
N ASP A 46 -28.14 8.97 -1.86
CA ASP A 46 -28.53 8.24 -3.07
C ASP A 46 -27.74 6.93 -3.20
N HIS A 47 -28.43 5.82 -2.90
CA HIS A 47 -27.82 4.50 -2.93
C HIS A 47 -27.39 4.05 -4.33
N GLU A 48 -28.21 4.34 -5.35
CA GLU A 48 -27.93 3.89 -6.72
C GLU A 48 -26.71 4.62 -7.30
N ALA A 49 -26.63 5.94 -7.07
CA ALA A 49 -25.46 6.74 -7.44
C ALA A 49 -24.19 6.26 -6.71
N ASN A 50 -24.30 5.96 -5.41
CA ASN A 50 -23.15 5.48 -4.61
C ASN A 50 -22.65 4.10 -5.09
N VAL A 51 -23.56 3.19 -5.46
CA VAL A 51 -23.20 1.89 -6.03
C VAL A 51 -22.45 2.07 -7.34
N LYS A 52 -22.96 2.91 -8.25
CA LYS A 52 -22.30 3.19 -9.54
C LYS A 52 -20.90 3.79 -9.35
N LEU A 53 -20.77 4.76 -8.45
CA LEU A 53 -19.49 5.40 -8.15
C LEU A 53 -18.50 4.47 -7.45
N ALA A 54 -18.97 3.59 -6.58
CA ALA A 54 -18.14 2.57 -5.93
C ALA A 54 -17.58 1.58 -6.96
N THR A 55 -18.40 1.12 -7.90
CA THR A 55 -17.96 0.24 -9.00
C THR A 55 -16.91 0.93 -9.87
N SER A 56 -17.18 2.15 -10.36
CA SER A 56 -16.19 2.90 -11.15
C SER A 56 -14.92 3.25 -10.38
N THR A 57 -14.98 3.25 -9.04
CA THR A 57 -13.80 3.42 -8.19
C THR A 57 -12.95 2.17 -8.13
N LEU A 58 -13.56 0.98 -8.11
CA LEU A 58 -12.82 -0.28 -8.16
C LEU A 58 -12.13 -0.51 -9.51
N ASP A 59 -12.73 -0.05 -10.61
CA ASP A 59 -12.12 -0.15 -11.95
C ASP A 59 -10.76 0.57 -12.03
N ARG A 60 -10.49 1.53 -11.14
CA ARG A 60 -9.22 2.28 -11.04
C ARG A 60 -8.17 1.61 -10.14
N VAL A 61 -8.46 0.40 -9.64
CA VAL A 61 -7.57 -0.34 -8.74
C VAL A 61 -7.03 -1.58 -9.46
N LYS A 62 -5.72 -1.59 -9.68
CA LYS A 62 -5.00 -2.77 -10.18
C LYS A 62 -4.51 -3.59 -9.00
N ILE A 63 -4.81 -4.90 -8.97
CA ILE A 63 -4.39 -5.81 -7.91
C ILE A 63 -3.48 -6.88 -8.51
N MET A 64 -2.30 -7.03 -7.93
CA MET A 64 -1.27 -7.98 -8.35
C MET A 64 -0.94 -8.88 -7.18
N ARG A 65 -1.12 -10.19 -7.32
CA ARG A 65 -0.75 -11.15 -6.28
C ARG A 65 0.64 -11.67 -6.56
N VAL A 66 1.51 -11.64 -5.55
CA VAL A 66 2.90 -12.08 -5.65
C VAL A 66 3.20 -13.09 -4.55
N PHE A 67 4.19 -13.95 -4.76
CA PHE A 67 4.52 -15.04 -3.81
C PHE A 67 5.94 -14.94 -3.26
N ASP A 68 6.84 -14.27 -3.99
CA ASP A 68 8.24 -14.12 -3.64
C ASP A 68 8.78 -12.75 -4.09
N PHE A 69 10.10 -12.57 -3.95
CA PHE A 69 10.75 -11.31 -4.32
C PHE A 69 10.75 -11.08 -5.84
N GLU A 70 10.85 -12.15 -6.64
CA GLU A 70 10.82 -12.05 -8.10
C GLU A 70 9.46 -11.55 -8.57
N GLY A 71 8.36 -12.09 -8.02
CA GLY A 71 7.01 -11.60 -8.30
C GLY A 71 6.79 -10.12 -7.93
N VAL A 72 7.44 -9.60 -6.88
CA VAL A 72 7.41 -8.15 -6.59
C VAL A 72 8.12 -7.34 -7.67
N VAL A 73 9.25 -7.84 -8.18
CA VAL A 73 10.00 -7.16 -9.25
C VAL A 73 9.23 -7.20 -10.57
N GLU A 74 8.61 -8.32 -10.91
CA GLU A 74 7.73 -8.46 -12.07
C GLU A 74 6.53 -7.53 -11.95
N GLY A 75 5.87 -7.49 -10.80
CA GLY A 75 4.73 -6.60 -10.59
C GLY A 75 5.07 -5.12 -10.70
N LEU A 76 6.29 -4.74 -10.28
CA LEU A 76 6.81 -3.40 -10.49
C LEU A 76 7.12 -3.12 -11.98
N ASN A 77 7.64 -4.10 -12.71
CA ASN A 77 7.90 -3.95 -14.16
C ASN A 77 6.58 -3.73 -14.90
N GLU A 78 5.55 -4.53 -14.62
CA GLU A 78 4.24 -4.40 -15.25
C GLU A 78 3.58 -3.05 -14.94
N LEU A 79 3.74 -2.54 -13.70
CA LEU A 79 3.30 -1.19 -13.36
C LEU A 79 4.01 -0.12 -14.22
N ILE A 80 5.33 -0.26 -14.40
CA ILE A 80 6.12 0.70 -15.18
C ILE A 80 5.72 0.63 -16.65
N ASP A 81 5.57 -0.57 -17.22
CA ASP A 81 5.15 -0.76 -18.60
C ASP A 81 3.77 -0.15 -18.85
N ASP A 82 2.81 -0.31 -17.93
CA ASP A 82 1.50 0.35 -17.98
C ASP A 82 1.62 1.88 -17.97
N LEU A 83 2.44 2.44 -17.07
CA LEU A 83 2.65 3.89 -16.96
C LEU A 83 3.32 4.49 -18.20
N GLU A 84 4.17 3.72 -18.86
CA GLU A 84 4.84 4.09 -20.11
C GLU A 84 4.00 3.78 -21.36
N GLY A 85 2.82 3.17 -21.20
CA GLY A 85 1.93 2.80 -22.29
C GLY A 85 2.50 1.70 -23.20
N ARG A 86 3.40 0.86 -22.66
CA ARG A 86 3.94 -0.29 -23.37
C ARG A 86 2.92 -1.44 -23.31
N ASN A 87 2.26 -1.72 -24.43
CA ASN A 87 1.43 -2.92 -24.59
C ASN A 87 2.35 -4.15 -24.62
N VAL A 88 2.61 -4.77 -23.47
CA VAL A 88 3.21 -6.09 -23.42
C VAL A 88 2.09 -7.12 -23.66
N PRO A 89 2.17 -7.98 -24.68
CA PRO A 89 1.19 -9.05 -24.87
C PRO A 89 1.16 -9.92 -23.62
N LYS A 90 0.01 -9.97 -22.94
CA LYS A 90 -0.18 -10.79 -21.74
C LYS A 90 -0.15 -12.27 -22.14
N ASN A 91 0.88 -13.00 -21.70
CA ASN A 91 0.91 -14.47 -21.74
C ASN A 91 0.07 -15.10 -20.61
N THR A 92 -1.04 -14.49 -20.23
CA THR A 92 -2.02 -15.14 -19.37
C THR A 92 -2.81 -16.12 -20.22
N ILE A 93 -2.74 -17.40 -19.86
CA ILE A 93 -3.57 -18.46 -20.44
C ILE A 93 -5.02 -18.00 -20.30
N GLY A 94 -5.63 -17.64 -21.41
CA GLY A 94 -7.07 -17.39 -21.46
C GLY A 94 -7.76 -18.69 -21.11
N ASP A 95 -8.60 -18.67 -20.08
CA ASP A 95 -9.54 -19.75 -19.84
C ASP A 95 -10.31 -19.99 -21.14
N SER A 96 -10.25 -21.23 -21.59
CA SER A 96 -10.67 -21.63 -22.93
C SER A 96 -12.18 -21.54 -23.07
N GLN A 97 -12.70 -20.39 -23.50
CA GLN A 97 -13.93 -20.22 -24.28
C GLN A 97 -14.26 -18.74 -24.46
N GLU A 98 -13.78 -18.14 -25.55
CA GLU A 98 -14.60 -17.24 -26.36
C GLU A 98 -14.00 -17.20 -27.76
N GLU A 99 -14.89 -17.25 -28.74
CA GLU A 99 -14.66 -17.71 -30.09
C GLU A 99 -13.72 -16.79 -30.88
N ALA A 100 -12.93 -17.42 -31.75
CA ALA A 100 -12.19 -16.74 -32.79
C ALA A 100 -13.16 -15.97 -33.69
N GLU A 101 -12.88 -14.70 -33.92
CA GLU A 101 -13.06 -13.96 -35.17
C GLU A 101 -12.80 -12.47 -34.91
N ASP A 102 -11.58 -12.02 -35.23
CA ASP A 102 -11.29 -10.75 -35.94
C ASP A 102 -9.80 -10.37 -35.78
N GLU A 103 -8.92 -11.20 -36.33
CA GLU A 103 -7.64 -10.70 -36.86
C GLU A 103 -7.91 -10.07 -38.23
N MET A 104 -8.25 -8.78 -38.25
CA MET A 104 -8.04 -7.96 -39.44
C MET A 104 -7.30 -6.67 -39.09
N LEU A 105 -6.14 -6.56 -39.73
CA LEU A 105 -5.29 -5.38 -39.88
C LEU A 105 -6.09 -4.09 -40.09
N ASP A 106 -5.95 -3.13 -39.17
CA ASP A 106 -6.19 -1.71 -39.49
C ASP A 106 -4.91 -0.91 -39.25
N VAL A 107 -4.25 -0.56 -40.36
CA VAL A 107 -3.13 0.38 -40.41
C VAL A 107 -3.73 1.77 -40.57
N GLY A 108 -4.44 2.22 -39.53
CA GLY A 108 -4.98 3.56 -39.42
C GLY A 108 -4.06 4.40 -38.54
N SER A 109 -3.38 5.38 -39.13
CA SER A 109 -2.72 6.45 -38.38
C SER A 109 -3.79 7.31 -37.69
N GLU A 110 -4.25 6.89 -36.52
CA GLU A 110 -5.01 7.75 -35.63
C GLU A 110 -4.06 8.82 -35.10
N GLU A 111 -4.28 10.05 -35.55
CA GLU A 111 -3.76 11.25 -34.90
C GLU A 111 -4.16 11.15 -33.43
N LYS A 112 -3.20 10.83 -32.56
CA LYS A 112 -3.36 10.96 -31.12
C LYS A 112 -3.63 12.44 -30.85
N VAL A 113 -4.91 12.78 -30.71
CA VAL A 113 -5.32 14.01 -30.05
C VAL A 113 -4.60 13.97 -28.71
N GLU A 114 -3.64 14.87 -28.52
CA GLU A 114 -3.00 15.11 -27.24
C GLU A 114 -4.08 15.66 -26.31
N GLU A 115 -4.91 14.77 -25.75
CA GLU A 115 -5.68 15.10 -24.57
C GLU A 115 -4.67 15.57 -23.53
N GLU A 116 -4.84 16.81 -23.06
CA GLU A 116 -4.10 17.33 -21.92
C GLU A 116 -4.18 16.28 -20.81
N LYS A 117 -3.08 15.53 -20.60
CA LYS A 117 -2.98 14.54 -19.53
C LYS A 117 -3.13 15.31 -18.23
N LYS A 118 -4.37 15.39 -17.72
CA LYS A 118 -4.63 15.82 -16.35
C LYS A 118 -3.67 15.03 -15.47
N GLU A 119 -2.87 15.72 -14.67
CA GLU A 119 -1.92 15.08 -13.76
C GLU A 119 -2.65 14.02 -12.94
N GLN A 120 -2.39 12.76 -13.27
CA GLN A 120 -3.01 11.62 -12.64
C GLN A 120 -2.12 11.20 -11.48
N ALA A 121 -2.54 11.49 -10.25
CA ALA A 121 -1.81 11.02 -9.08
C ALA A 121 -2.06 9.51 -8.89
N GLY A 122 -0.97 8.73 -8.87
CA GLY A 122 -1.01 7.30 -8.64
C GLY A 122 -0.58 6.94 -7.21
N MET A 123 -1.17 5.90 -6.65
CA MET A 123 -0.70 5.27 -5.41
C MET A 123 -0.24 3.84 -5.69
N VAL A 124 0.89 3.44 -5.12
CA VAL A 124 1.34 2.05 -5.11
C VAL A 124 1.39 1.55 -3.68
N LEU A 125 0.66 0.49 -3.37
CA LEU A 125 0.64 -0.14 -2.06
C LEU A 125 1.29 -1.52 -2.17
N ILE A 126 2.40 -1.75 -1.48
CA ILE A 126 3.07 -3.06 -1.44
C ILE A 126 2.81 -3.70 -0.08
N ASN A 127 2.05 -4.79 -0.06
CA ASN A 127 1.57 -5.47 1.15
C ASN A 127 1.87 -6.97 1.10
N ASN A 128 2.77 -7.55 1.88
CA ASN A 128 3.67 -6.98 2.85
C ASN A 128 5.09 -7.40 2.44
N LEU A 129 5.98 -6.42 2.34
CA LEU A 129 7.33 -6.64 1.84
C LEU A 129 8.16 -7.59 2.74
N SER A 130 7.84 -7.67 4.03
CA SER A 130 8.45 -8.64 4.96
C SER A 130 8.15 -10.10 4.59
N GLN A 131 7.02 -10.38 3.96
CA GLN A 131 6.65 -11.74 3.53
C GLN A 131 7.67 -12.30 2.52
N VAL A 132 8.12 -11.46 1.58
CA VAL A 132 9.00 -11.88 0.48
C VAL A 132 10.50 -11.66 0.78
N LEU A 133 10.83 -10.64 1.57
CA LEU A 133 12.22 -10.32 1.92
C LEU A 133 12.68 -10.95 3.24
N GLY A 134 11.77 -11.45 4.08
CA GLY A 134 12.12 -12.01 5.39
C GLY A 134 13.12 -13.16 5.32
N LEU A 135 12.93 -14.09 4.37
CA LEU A 135 13.87 -15.21 4.16
C LEU A 135 15.24 -14.75 3.66
N HIS A 136 15.27 -13.78 2.73
CA HIS A 136 16.52 -13.21 2.22
C HIS A 136 17.34 -12.57 3.34
N LEU A 137 16.68 -11.78 4.20
CA LEU A 137 17.31 -11.13 5.36
C LEU A 137 17.80 -12.13 6.41
N LYS A 138 17.09 -13.26 6.58
CA LYS A 138 17.47 -14.32 7.52
C LYS A 138 18.66 -15.14 7.03
N ASN A 139 18.68 -15.50 5.74
CA ASN A 139 19.71 -16.37 5.16
C ASN A 139 21.04 -15.65 4.98
N ASN A 140 21.00 -14.42 4.46
CA ASN A 140 22.19 -13.60 4.30
C ASN A 140 21.80 -12.13 4.51
N TYR A 141 21.99 -11.65 5.73
CA TYR A 141 21.57 -10.30 6.10
C TYR A 141 22.19 -9.21 5.21
N ALA A 142 23.48 -9.32 4.90
CA ALA A 142 24.17 -8.33 4.06
C ALA A 142 23.59 -8.29 2.64
N GLN A 143 23.40 -9.46 2.02
CA GLN A 143 22.80 -9.56 0.69
C GLN A 143 21.33 -9.09 0.71
N GLY A 144 20.54 -9.52 1.70
CA GLY A 144 19.15 -9.10 1.84
C GLY A 144 19.01 -7.58 2.00
N GLN A 145 19.91 -6.93 2.73
CA GLN A 145 19.96 -5.47 2.86
C GLN A 145 20.35 -4.77 1.55
N ALA A 146 21.30 -5.33 0.79
CA ALA A 146 21.65 -4.80 -0.54
C ALA A 146 20.47 -4.90 -1.52
N THR A 147 19.75 -6.02 -1.51
CA THR A 147 18.54 -6.22 -2.31
C THR A 147 17.43 -5.23 -1.93
N LEU A 148 17.14 -5.08 -0.63
CA LEU A 148 16.18 -4.10 -0.13
C LEU A 148 16.54 -2.67 -0.56
N THR A 149 17.82 -2.29 -0.40
CA THR A 149 18.33 -0.96 -0.79
C THR A 149 18.12 -0.71 -2.28
N THR A 150 18.41 -1.70 -3.12
CA THR A 150 18.23 -1.61 -4.57
C THR A 150 16.76 -1.45 -4.94
N LEU A 151 15.87 -2.25 -4.34
CA LEU A 151 14.43 -2.16 -4.57
C LEU A 151 13.88 -0.79 -4.15
N VAL A 152 14.17 -0.32 -2.93
CA VAL A 152 13.62 0.95 -2.42
C VAL A 152 14.16 2.14 -3.23
N ARG A 153 15.43 2.11 -3.66
CA ARG A 153 15.99 3.13 -4.56
C ARG A 153 15.27 3.14 -5.91
N ARG A 154 14.97 1.96 -6.47
CA ARG A 154 14.20 1.84 -7.72
C ARG A 154 12.80 2.43 -7.55
N LEU A 155 12.08 2.03 -6.51
CA LEU A 155 10.74 2.56 -6.19
C LEU A 155 10.76 4.08 -6.02
N ARG A 156 11.74 4.63 -5.31
CA ARG A 156 11.91 6.07 -5.13
C ARG A 156 12.09 6.81 -6.46
N ASN A 157 12.85 6.23 -7.40
CA ASN A 157 13.02 6.83 -8.72
C ASN A 157 11.71 6.78 -9.52
N THR A 158 11.03 5.63 -9.54
CA THR A 158 9.72 5.47 -10.20
C THR A 158 8.68 6.44 -9.62
N ALA A 159 8.66 6.62 -8.29
CA ALA A 159 7.77 7.58 -7.64
C ALA A 159 8.00 9.01 -8.11
N LYS A 160 9.26 9.42 -8.26
CA LYS A 160 9.61 10.77 -8.73
C LYS A 160 9.30 10.98 -10.21
N GLU A 161 9.55 9.97 -11.02
CA GLU A 161 9.38 10.02 -12.47
C GLU A 161 7.89 10.05 -12.88
N HIS A 162 7.05 9.29 -12.18
CA HIS A 162 5.63 9.13 -12.52
C HIS A 162 4.66 9.78 -11.52
N ASN A 163 5.15 10.65 -10.62
CA ASN A 163 4.35 11.33 -9.59
C ASN A 163 3.50 10.36 -8.74
N LEU A 164 4.13 9.29 -8.23
CA LEU A 164 3.46 8.25 -7.44
C LEU A 164 3.72 8.41 -5.94
N CYS A 165 2.69 8.16 -5.14
CA CYS A 165 2.81 7.89 -3.71
C CYS A 165 3.01 6.38 -3.48
N ILE A 166 4.19 5.96 -3.02
CA ILE A 166 4.47 4.54 -2.76
C ILE A 166 4.44 4.28 -1.26
N ILE A 167 3.60 3.33 -0.83
CA ILE A 167 3.43 2.91 0.56
C ILE A 167 3.91 1.47 0.69
N LEU A 168 4.89 1.26 1.57
CA LEU A 168 5.45 -0.06 1.86
C LEU A 168 4.94 -0.54 3.22
N LEU A 169 4.21 -1.65 3.23
CA LEU A 169 3.84 -2.31 4.47
C LEU A 169 4.87 -3.38 4.82
N SER A 170 5.30 -3.36 6.08
CA SER A 170 6.24 -4.32 6.66
C SER A 170 5.73 -4.80 8.00
N TRP A 171 6.02 -6.05 8.37
CA TRP A 171 5.78 -6.51 9.73
C TRP A 171 6.82 -5.94 10.68
N SER A 172 6.43 -5.80 11.95
CA SER A 172 7.37 -5.54 13.02
C SER A 172 7.94 -6.84 13.61
N VAL A 173 9.10 -6.74 14.24
CA VAL A 173 9.71 -7.79 15.05
C VAL A 173 9.90 -7.30 16.48
N THR A 174 9.88 -8.20 17.45
CA THR A 174 10.06 -7.88 18.87
C THR A 174 11.37 -8.50 19.36
N TYR A 175 12.20 -7.72 20.05
CA TYR A 175 13.44 -8.20 20.68
C TYR A 175 13.36 -8.08 22.20
N GLY A 176 14.03 -8.99 22.91
CA GLY A 176 14.05 -9.00 24.37
C GLY A 176 14.88 -7.90 25.03
N SER A 177 15.72 -7.17 24.28
CA SER A 177 16.57 -6.10 24.83
C SER A 177 15.97 -4.71 24.62
N ASP A 178 16.03 -3.87 25.65
CA ASP A 178 15.57 -2.47 25.59
C ASP A 178 16.57 -1.53 24.90
N GLN A 179 17.79 -1.99 24.60
CA GLN A 179 18.91 -1.18 24.11
C GLN A 179 18.72 -0.55 22.72
N GLU A 180 17.71 -0.97 21.95
CA GLU A 180 17.48 -0.44 20.59
C GLU A 180 15.99 -0.12 20.34
N ARG A 181 15.34 0.45 21.36
CA ARG A 181 13.96 0.93 21.24
C ARG A 181 13.87 2.04 20.19
N VAL A 182 12.86 1.93 19.32
CA VAL A 182 12.58 2.92 18.26
C VAL A 182 11.36 3.79 18.58
N SER A 183 10.47 3.29 19.44
CA SER A 183 9.25 3.99 19.84
C SER A 183 9.48 4.85 21.08
N ILE A 184 8.81 6.00 21.14
CA ILE A 184 8.71 6.82 22.36
C ILE A 184 7.88 6.14 23.47
N PHE A 185 7.02 5.18 23.12
CA PHE A 185 6.18 4.47 24.09
C PHE A 185 6.94 3.30 24.70
N GLU A 186 7.09 3.31 26.03
CA GLU A 186 7.83 2.27 26.74
C GLU A 186 7.23 0.87 26.58
N SER A 187 5.90 0.77 26.45
CA SER A 187 5.18 -0.48 26.24
C SER A 187 5.41 -1.08 24.84
N ILE A 188 5.79 -0.25 23.86
CA ILE A 188 6.04 -0.71 22.49
C ILE A 188 7.46 -1.23 22.39
N LYS A 189 7.58 -2.55 22.22
CA LYS A 189 8.85 -3.26 21.98
C LYS A 189 9.06 -3.63 20.51
N ALA A 190 8.08 -3.30 19.66
CA ALA A 190 8.11 -3.54 18.23
C ALA A 190 9.21 -2.73 17.55
N ARG A 191 9.83 -3.32 16.52
CA ARG A 191 10.84 -2.71 15.67
C ARG A 191 10.58 -3.03 14.20
N PRO A 192 11.08 -2.23 13.24
CA PRO A 192 10.94 -2.55 11.82
C PRO A 192 11.50 -3.93 11.44
N GLY A 193 10.68 -4.78 10.84
CA GLY A 193 11.07 -6.16 10.49
C GLY A 193 12.00 -6.29 9.28
N LEU A 194 12.23 -5.20 8.54
CA LEU A 194 13.14 -5.16 7.38
C LEU A 194 14.54 -4.63 7.73
N GLY A 195 14.85 -4.50 9.02
CA GLY A 195 16.13 -4.01 9.52
C GLY A 195 16.17 -2.50 9.73
N LYS A 196 17.24 -2.05 10.40
CA LYS A 196 17.40 -0.67 10.89
C LYS A 196 17.66 0.36 9.79
N SER A 197 18.18 -0.10 8.65
CA SER A 197 18.56 0.72 7.50
C SER A 197 17.35 1.25 6.73
N LEU A 198 16.17 0.61 6.85
CA LEU A 198 14.98 0.99 6.06
C LEU A 198 14.61 2.47 6.24
N GLY A 199 14.73 3.01 7.46
CA GLY A 199 14.45 4.41 7.74
C GLY A 199 15.22 5.34 6.80
N TYR A 200 16.51 5.09 6.56
CA TYR A 200 17.34 5.93 5.68
C TYR A 200 17.04 5.76 4.18
N LEU A 201 16.21 4.79 3.79
CA LEU A 201 15.83 4.52 2.41
C LEU A 201 14.48 5.14 2.03
N VAL A 202 13.62 5.44 3.01
CA VAL A 202 12.27 5.99 2.82
C VAL A 202 12.20 7.45 3.26
N ASP A 203 11.15 8.17 2.84
CA ASP A 203 10.98 9.57 3.22
C ASP A 203 10.37 9.71 4.63
N THR A 204 9.49 8.77 5.00
CA THR A 204 8.85 8.72 6.32
C THR A 204 8.60 7.26 6.69
N GLN A 205 8.86 6.92 7.94
CA GLN A 205 8.57 5.60 8.49
C GLN A 205 7.62 5.73 9.68
N LEU A 206 6.50 5.02 9.60
CA LEU A 206 5.46 5.01 10.62
C LEU A 206 5.47 3.64 11.32
N LEU A 207 5.36 3.65 12.65
CA LEU A 207 5.11 2.47 13.47
C LEU A 207 3.67 2.53 13.95
N ILE A 208 2.94 1.44 13.78
CA ILE A 208 1.57 1.29 14.27
C ILE A 208 1.56 0.16 15.28
N ASP A 209 1.08 0.43 16.48
CA ASP A 209 0.94 -0.56 17.55
C ASP A 209 -0.22 -0.18 18.48
N ALA A 210 -0.48 -0.98 19.50
CA ALA A 210 -1.49 -0.70 20.51
C ALA A 210 -0.84 -0.44 21.88
N ILE A 211 -1.34 0.55 22.61
CA ILE A 211 -0.90 0.87 23.97
C ILE A 211 -2.08 0.76 24.95
N PRO A 212 -1.84 0.48 26.25
CA PRO A 212 -2.88 0.54 27.26
C PRO A 212 -3.48 1.94 27.36
N ARG A 213 -4.81 2.06 27.41
CA ARG A 213 -5.50 3.36 27.55
C ARG A 213 -5.18 4.07 28.86
N THR A 214 -4.87 3.31 29.91
CA THR A 214 -4.55 3.86 31.24
C THR A 214 -3.21 3.34 31.76
N ALA A 215 -2.45 4.21 32.44
CA ALA A 215 -1.14 3.89 33.02
C ALA A 215 -1.17 2.79 34.11
N LYS A 216 -2.37 2.44 34.62
CA LYS A 216 -2.59 1.48 35.71
C LYS A 216 -3.43 0.27 35.28
N GLY A 217 -3.40 -0.11 34.01
CA GLY A 217 -4.15 -1.25 33.47
C GLY A 217 -3.73 -2.59 34.09
N LYS A 218 -4.17 -2.86 35.32
CA LYS A 218 -4.22 -4.18 35.92
C LYS A 218 -5.44 -4.90 35.33
N GLY A 219 -5.20 -5.75 34.35
CA GLY A 219 -6.10 -6.85 34.02
C GLY A 219 -7.20 -6.52 33.03
N ALA A 220 -6.85 -6.36 31.76
CA ALA A 220 -7.46 -7.06 30.63
C ALA A 220 -6.79 -6.54 29.35
N ALA A 221 -6.50 -7.43 28.39
CA ALA A 221 -6.06 -7.04 27.05
C ALA A 221 -7.12 -6.23 26.26
N SER A 222 -8.27 -5.91 26.89
CA SER A 222 -9.45 -5.33 26.25
C SER A 222 -9.49 -3.80 26.25
N ASP A 223 -8.62 -3.09 26.98
CA ASP A 223 -8.59 -1.61 27.00
C ASP A 223 -7.30 -1.05 26.40
N MET A 224 -7.09 -1.37 25.13
CA MET A 224 -5.98 -0.91 24.31
C MET A 224 -6.47 0.14 23.32
N VAL A 225 -5.62 1.11 22.99
CA VAL A 225 -5.83 2.09 21.91
C VAL A 225 -4.76 1.94 20.85
N ASN A 226 -5.10 2.18 19.59
CA ASN A 226 -4.10 2.15 18.53
C ASN A 226 -3.36 3.48 18.49
N VAL A 227 -2.07 3.40 18.22
CA VAL A 227 -1.19 4.55 18.04
C VAL A 227 -0.45 4.40 16.75
N ILE A 228 -0.32 5.52 16.04
CA ILE A 228 0.59 5.66 14.91
C ILE A 228 1.67 6.66 15.30
N GLU A 229 2.93 6.26 15.19
CA GLU A 229 4.10 7.05 15.56
C GLU A 229 5.01 7.23 14.34
N VAL A 230 5.51 8.45 14.14
CA VAL A 230 6.59 8.72 13.20
C VAL A 230 7.91 8.32 13.84
N ILE A 231 8.47 7.17 13.45
CA ILE A 231 9.77 6.70 13.97
C ILE A 231 10.96 7.19 13.13
N TYR A 232 10.70 7.64 11.89
CA TYR A 232 11.68 8.30 11.04
C TYR A 232 11.01 9.30 10.11
N SER A 233 11.67 10.44 9.86
CA SER A 233 11.27 11.43 8.86
C SER A 233 12.50 12.10 8.28
N GLY A 234 12.68 12.02 6.97
CA GLY A 234 13.75 12.72 6.25
C GLY A 234 13.49 14.23 6.23
N GLY A 235 14.51 15.03 6.59
CA GLY A 235 14.51 16.49 6.43
C GLY A 235 13.69 17.31 7.44
N ASN A 236 12.57 16.80 7.96
CA ASN A 236 11.59 17.62 8.67
C ASN A 236 11.48 17.39 10.20
N HIS A 237 12.40 16.61 10.81
CA HIS A 237 12.44 16.36 12.26
C HIS A 237 11.06 16.00 12.88
N GLN A 238 10.23 15.23 12.17
CA GLN A 238 8.89 14.84 12.67
C GLN A 238 8.93 13.61 13.58
N ALA A 239 10.10 13.01 13.80
CA ALA A 239 10.25 11.80 14.61
C ALA A 239 9.74 12.02 16.04
N GLY A 240 9.00 11.04 16.57
CA GLY A 240 8.32 11.12 17.87
C GLY A 240 6.95 11.79 17.85
N LYS A 241 6.49 12.34 16.71
CA LYS A 241 5.08 12.72 16.58
C LYS A 241 4.22 11.47 16.50
N PHE A 242 3.06 11.52 17.15
CA PHE A 242 2.13 10.40 17.16
C PHE A 242 0.67 10.87 17.11
N GLY A 243 -0.21 9.96 16.72
CA GLY A 243 -1.66 10.11 16.81
C GLY A 243 -2.28 8.87 17.43
N VAL A 244 -3.32 9.05 18.24
CA VAL A 244 -4.09 7.97 18.86
C VAL A 244 -5.40 7.84 18.10
N PHE A 245 -5.82 6.61 17.83
CA PHE A 245 -7.05 6.34 17.11
C PHE A 245 -7.70 5.02 17.53
N ASP A 246 -9.00 4.96 17.33
CA ASP A 246 -9.78 3.74 17.43
C ASP A 246 -10.21 3.26 16.03
N ILE A 247 -10.44 1.95 15.92
CA ILE A 247 -10.97 1.33 14.70
C ILE A 247 -12.40 0.87 15.00
N THR A 248 -13.36 1.34 14.22
CA THR A 248 -14.77 0.93 14.38
C THR A 248 -14.97 -0.51 13.89
N VAL A 249 -16.13 -1.10 14.21
CA VAL A 249 -16.53 -2.43 13.69
C VAL A 249 -16.51 -2.48 12.15
N ASP A 250 -16.80 -1.36 11.51
CA ASP A 250 -16.79 -1.20 10.05
C ASP A 250 -15.38 -0.92 9.48
N GLY A 251 -14.36 -0.86 10.35
CA GLY A 251 -12.97 -0.64 9.97
C GLY A 251 -12.60 0.82 9.71
N GLU A 252 -13.46 1.77 10.06
CA GLU A 252 -13.15 3.21 9.98
C GLU A 252 -12.18 3.62 11.09
N ILE A 253 -11.28 4.56 10.76
CA ILE A 253 -10.35 5.14 11.73
C ILE A 253 -10.99 6.38 12.34
N LYS A 254 -11.15 6.40 13.66
CA LYS A 254 -11.63 7.57 14.40
C LYS A 254 -10.50 8.14 15.25
N PRO A 255 -10.12 9.42 15.06
CA PRO A 255 -9.16 10.06 15.96
C PRO A 255 -9.76 10.13 17.36
N MET A 256 -8.89 9.97 18.36
CA MET A 256 -9.23 10.20 19.77
C MET A 256 -8.97 11.64 20.19
#